data_AF-A0A069QCT0-F1
#
_entry.id   AF-A0A069QCT0-F1
#
_cell.length_a   1.000
_cell.length_b   1.000
_cell.length_c   1.000
_cell.angle_alpha   90.00
_cell.angle_beta   90.00
_cell.angle_gamma   90.00
#
_symmetry.space_group_name_H-M   'P 1'
#
loop_
_entity.id
_entity.type
_entity.pdbx_description
1 polymer ?
#
loop_
_entity_poly.entity_id
_entity_poly.type
_entity_poly.pdbx_seq_one_letter_code
_entity_poly.pdbx_strand_id
1 'polypeptide(L)'
;MNLCIIKLHLSIEELETLRWFQHNKEFEPYWAQITCMLMLAHGHDAKTISYGLGISLSSVYNYAEAYKSGGISKLTDKHYKGY
;
A
#
# COMPACT_ATOMS: atom_id res chain seq x y z
N MET A 1 3.67 19.04 13.68
CA MET A 1 3.34 17.99 12.69
C MET A 1 3.12 16.71 13.49
N ASN A 2 1.87 16.38 13.81
CA ASN A 2 1.56 15.24 14.69
C ASN A 2 2.02 13.94 14.02
N LEU A 3 2.85 13.19 14.74
CA LEU A 3 3.41 11.91 14.35
C LEU A 3 2.30 10.83 14.40
N CYS A 4 1.25 11.00 13.61
CA CYS A 4 0.09 10.09 13.62
C CYS A 4 0.48 8.77 12.97
N ILE A 5 0.57 7.73 13.80
CA ILE A 5 0.62 6.33 13.39
C ILE A 5 -0.51 6.09 12.38
N ILE A 6 -0.17 5.88 11.11
CA ILE A 6 -1.15 5.49 10.10
C ILE A 6 -1.34 4.00 10.23
N LYS A 7 -2.33 3.59 11.02
CA LYS A 7 -2.80 2.21 11.01
C LYS A 7 -3.92 2.10 9.99
N LEU A 8 -3.76 1.19 9.02
CA LEU A 8 -4.82 0.88 8.08
C LEU A 8 -5.71 -0.23 8.63
N HIS A 9 -7.02 -0.03 8.51
CA HIS A 9 -8.00 -1.05 8.84
C HIS A 9 -8.47 -1.67 7.52
N LEU A 10 -7.86 -2.78 7.15
CA LEU A 10 -8.24 -3.58 5.99
C LEU A 10 -9.25 -4.65 6.41
N SER A 11 -10.25 -4.92 5.57
CA SER A 11 -11.09 -6.10 5.74
C SER A 11 -10.30 -7.39 5.50
N ILE A 12 -10.87 -8.54 5.90
CA ILE A 12 -10.26 -9.85 5.63
C ILE A 12 -10.13 -10.06 4.11
N GLU A 13 -11.17 -9.73 3.34
CA GLU A 13 -11.19 -9.85 1.87
C GLU A 13 -10.12 -8.97 1.22
N GLU A 14 -9.91 -7.75 1.73
CA GLU A 14 -8.85 -6.86 1.24
C GLU A 14 -7.45 -7.39 1.56
N LEU A 15 -7.25 -7.96 2.75
CA LEU A 15 -5.99 -8.60 3.13
C LEU A 15 -5.67 -9.80 2.23
N GLU A 16 -6.67 -10.64 1.94
CA GLU A 16 -6.52 -11.78 1.04
C GLU A 16 -6.22 -11.32 -0.39
N THR A 17 -6.93 -10.30 -0.87
CA THR A 17 -6.72 -9.72 -2.21
C THR A 17 -5.31 -9.13 -2.35
N LEU A 18 -4.84 -8.35 -1.37
CA LEU A 18 -3.50 -7.77 -1.40
C LEU A 18 -2.41 -8.83 -1.28
N ARG A 19 -2.61 -9.88 -0.45
CA ARG A 19 -1.69 -11.02 -0.41
C ARG A 19 -1.64 -11.75 -1.74
N TRP A 20 -2.79 -11.95 -2.40
CA TRP A 20 -2.83 -12.50 -3.75
C TRP A 20 -2.04 -11.60 -4.70
N PHE A 21 -2.31 -10.29 -4.77
CA PHE A 21 -1.55 -9.37 -5.64
C PHE A 21 -0.04 -9.41 -5.39
N GLN A 22 0.40 -9.48 -4.13
CA GLN A 22 1.82 -9.51 -3.79
C GLN A 22 2.57 -10.71 -4.41
N HIS A 23 1.88 -11.84 -4.63
CA HIS A 23 2.45 -13.06 -5.21
C HIS A 23 2.20 -13.20 -6.71
N ASN A 24 1.46 -12.27 -7.33
CA ASN A 24 1.15 -12.32 -8.76
C ASN A 24 2.08 -11.42 -9.57
N LYS A 25 2.67 -11.99 -10.62
CA LYS A 25 3.59 -11.27 -11.52
C LYS A 25 2.95 -10.06 -12.21
N GLU A 26 1.65 -10.11 -12.50
CA GLU A 26 0.92 -8.99 -13.09
C GLU A 26 0.97 -7.72 -12.21
N PHE A 27 1.10 -7.89 -10.90
CA PHE A 27 1.14 -6.80 -9.93
C PHE A 27 2.56 -6.50 -9.42
N GLU A 28 3.61 -7.06 -10.03
CA GLU A 28 5.01 -6.75 -9.71
C GLU A 28 5.31 -5.24 -9.72
N PRO A 29 4.82 -4.43 -10.68
CA PRO A 29 5.02 -2.98 -10.68
C PRO A 29 4.43 -2.28 -9.44
N TYR A 30 3.49 -2.94 -8.77
CA TYR A 30 2.77 -2.47 -7.60
C TYR A 30 3.24 -3.11 -6.30
N TRP A 31 4.28 -3.95 -6.36
CA TRP A 31 4.72 -4.72 -5.21
C TRP A 31 5.02 -3.84 -3.98
N ALA A 32 5.69 -2.71 -4.18
CA ALA A 32 6.06 -1.79 -3.08
C ALA A 32 4.83 -1.16 -2.40
N GLN A 33 3.83 -0.72 -3.17
CA GLN A 33 2.61 -0.13 -2.61
C GLN A 33 1.70 -1.18 -1.95
N ILE A 34 1.62 -2.39 -2.52
CA ILE A 34 0.87 -3.52 -1.92
C ILE A 34 1.49 -3.90 -0.58
N THR A 35 2.82 -4.09 -0.57
CA THR A 35 3.57 -4.44 0.64
C THR A 35 3.46 -3.33 1.70
N CYS A 36 3.49 -2.06 1.27
CA CYS A 36 3.24 -0.91 2.15
C CYS A 36 1.88 -1.01 2.86
N MET A 37 0.79 -1.30 2.14
CA MET A 37 -0.54 -1.43 2.76
C MET A 37 -0.61 -2.56 3.78
N LEU A 38 -0.02 -3.72 3.43
CA LEU A 38 0.04 -4.87 4.34
C LEU A 38 0.80 -4.51 5.62
N MET A 39 1.96 -3.86 5.50
CA MET A 39 2.75 -3.45 6.68
C MET A 39 2.02 -2.42 7.54
N LEU A 40 1.34 -1.43 6.94
CA LEU A 40 0.51 -0.47 7.68
C LEU A 40 -0.66 -1.14 8.41
N ALA A 41 -1.29 -2.16 7.81
CA ALA A 41 -2.35 -2.93 8.45
C ALA A 41 -1.84 -3.78 9.63
N HIS A 42 -0.61 -4.29 9.51
CA HIS A 42 0.11 -4.95 10.59
C HIS A 42 0.61 -3.99 11.69
N GLY A 43 0.48 -2.67 11.49
CA GLY A 43 0.81 -1.66 12.49
C GLY A 43 2.25 -1.17 12.48
N HIS A 44 3.00 -1.45 11.41
CA HIS A 44 4.32 -0.83 11.21
C HIS A 44 4.17 0.67 10.98
N ASP A 45 5.09 1.47 11.53
CA ASP A 45 5.12 2.90 11.27
C ASP A 45 5.75 3.23 9.91
N ALA A 46 5.44 4.42 9.40
CA ALA A 46 5.85 4.83 8.07
C ALA A 46 7.37 4.90 7.87
N LYS A 47 8.16 5.18 8.92
CA LYS A 47 9.63 5.20 8.82
C LYS A 47 10.18 3.80 8.66
N THR A 48 9.69 2.83 9.45
CA THR A 48 10.08 1.42 9.30
C THR A 48 9.74 0.90 7.90
N ILE A 49 8.58 1.25 7.36
CA ILE A 49 8.16 0.83 6.02
C ILE A 49 9.03 1.48 4.95
N SER A 50 9.25 2.79 5.03
CA SER A 50 10.12 3.54 4.11
C SER A 50 11.52 2.94 4.04
N TYR A 51 12.11 2.64 5.20
CA TYR A 51 13.41 2.00 5.28
C TYR A 51 13.40 0.57 4.72
N GLY A 52 12.42 -0.26 5.12
CA GLY A 52 12.35 -1.67 4.71
C GLY A 52 12.07 -1.88 3.23
N LEU A 53 11.35 -0.96 2.58
CA LEU A 53 11.02 -1.03 1.15
C LEU A 53 11.94 -0.17 0.27
N GLY A 54 12.85 0.61 0.85
CA GLY A 54 13.73 1.52 0.10
C GLY A 54 12.99 2.63 -0.64
N ILE A 55 11.81 3.05 -0.16
CA ILE A 55 10.98 4.11 -0.75
C ILE A 55 11.00 5.36 0.12
N SER A 56 10.65 6.51 -0.47
CA SER A 56 10.53 7.75 0.30
C SER A 56 9.39 7.69 1.32
N LEU A 57 9.55 8.39 2.44
CA LEU A 57 8.49 8.52 3.44
C LEU A 57 7.21 9.14 2.84
N SER A 58 7.36 10.09 1.91
CA SER A 58 6.25 10.69 1.17
C SER A 58 5.49 9.65 0.33
N SER A 59 6.20 8.67 -0.26
CA SER A 59 5.55 7.59 -1.01
C SER A 59 4.65 6.74 -0.11
N VAL A 60 5.08 6.45 1.13
CA VAL A 60 4.27 5.71 2.11
C VAL A 60 2.96 6.45 2.39
N TYR A 61 3.03 7.76 2.65
CA TYR A 61 1.86 8.59 2.88
C TYR A 61 0.93 8.65 1.67
N ASN A 62 1.50 8.83 0.47
CA ASN A 62 0.73 8.90 -0.77
C ASN A 62 -0.01 7.59 -1.07
N TYR A 63 0.60 6.43 -0.82
CA TYR A 63 -0.08 5.15 -1.00
C TYR A 63 -1.22 4.98 0.01
N ALA A 64 -1.01 5.36 1.27
CA ALA A 64 -2.05 5.28 2.28
C ALA A 64 -3.23 6.21 1.96
N GLU A 65 -2.96 7.41 1.44
CA GLU A 65 -3.98 8.35 0.99
C GLU A 65 -4.75 7.83 -0.23
N ALA A 66 -4.04 7.28 -1.22
CA ALA A 66 -4.66 6.66 -2.40
C ALA A 66 -5.64 5.53 -2.00
N TYR A 67 -5.22 4.66 -1.07
CA TYR A 67 -6.10 3.62 -0.54
C TYR A 67 -7.31 4.21 0.20
N LYS A 68 -7.12 5.21 1.06
CA LYS A 68 -8.25 5.87 1.76
C LYS A 68 -9.24 6.52 0.80
N SER A 69 -8.77 6.99 -0.37
CA SER A 69 -9.60 7.66 -1.36
C SER A 69 -10.43 6.70 -2.22
N GLY A 70 -9.94 5.50 -2.52
CA GLY A 70 -10.63 4.58 -3.44
C GLY A 70 -10.27 3.11 -3.32
N GLY A 71 -9.82 2.70 -2.13
CA GLY A 71 -9.51 1.32 -1.79
C GLY A 71 -8.40 0.72 -2.65
N ILE A 72 -8.47 -0.60 -2.81
CA ILE A 72 -7.51 -1.38 -3.59
C ILE A 72 -7.44 -0.93 -5.06
N SER A 73 -8.58 -0.57 -5.67
CA SER A 73 -8.62 -0.11 -7.06
C SER A 73 -7.64 1.03 -7.29
N LYS A 74 -7.64 2.06 -6.41
CA LYS A 74 -6.75 3.22 -6.55
C LYS A 74 -5.27 2.93 -6.38
N LEU A 75 -4.91 1.82 -5.74
CA LEU A 75 -3.53 1.38 -5.67
C LEU A 75 -3.11 0.82 -7.04
N THR A 76 -3.85 -0.13 -7.58
CA THR A 76 -3.49 -0.85 -8.81
C THR A 76 -3.97 -0.16 -10.10
N ASP A 77 -4.70 0.95 -10.00
CA ASP A 77 -5.33 1.68 -11.11
C ASP A 77 -4.37 2.29 -12.12
N LYS A 78 -3.06 2.36 -11.82
CA LYS A 78 -2.08 2.87 -12.79
C LYS A 78 -1.99 2.01 -14.06
N HIS A 79 -2.63 0.84 -14.07
CA HIS A 79 -2.77 -0.04 -15.24
C HIS A 79 -4.06 0.21 -16.04
N TYR A 80 -4.95 1.11 -15.60
CA TYR A 80 -6.15 1.54 -16.36
C TYR A 80 -5.99 2.96 -16.94
N LYS A 81 -4.84 3.21 -17.57
CA LYS A 81 -4.73 4.23 -18.61
C LYS A 81 -4.09 3.58 -19.82
N GLY A 82 -4.97 3.23 -20.77
CA GLY A 82 -4.58 2.63 -22.03
C GLY A 82 -3.57 3.46 -22.79
N TYR A 83 -2.68 2.75 -23.47
CA TYR A 83 -2.16 3.07 -24.78
C TYR A 83 -2.01 1.77 -25.55
#